data_AF-A0AAN9E3M9-F1
#
_entry.id   AF-A0AAN9E3M9-F1
#
_cell.length_a   1.000
_cell.length_b   1.000
_cell.length_c   1.000
_cell.angle_alpha   90.00
_cell.angle_beta   90.00
_cell.angle_gamma   90.00
#
_symmetry.space_group_name_H-M   'P 1'
#
loop_
_entity.id
_entity.type
_entity.pdbx_description
1 polymer ?
#
loop_
_entity_poly.entity_id
_entity_poly.type
_entity_poly.pdbx_seq_one_letter_code
_entity_poly.pdbx_strand_id
1 'polypeptide(L)' 'MKTIFAVLIVLLVLTIGIGNERPVKLTEAKSCQEAYYSGSCARYCDGDCKSQFGSGASGQCDNARSV' A
#
# COMPACT_ATOMS: atom_id res chain seq x y z
N MET A 1 29.96 25.92 31.45
CA MET A 1 30.24 25.04 30.28
C MET A 1 29.42 23.76 30.32
N LYS A 2 29.41 22.98 31.43
CA LYS A 2 28.69 21.69 31.51
C LYS A 2 27.16 21.78 31.34
N THR A 3 26.55 22.86 31.81
CA THR A 3 25.10 23.12 31.68
C THR A 3 24.67 23.42 30.24
N ILE A 4 25.50 24.15 29.49
CA ILE A 4 25.23 24.52 28.09
C ILE A 4 25.23 23.25 27.22
N PHE A 5 26.17 22.33 27.46
CA PHE A 5 26.21 21.05 26.77
C PHE A 5 24.98 20.17 27.06
N ALA A 6 24.48 20.16 28.30
CA ALA A 6 23.28 19.42 28.64
C ALA A 6 22.04 19.95 27.89
N VAL A 7 21.90 21.28 27.79
CA VAL A 7 20.80 21.92 27.06
C VAL A 7 20.86 21.60 25.57
N LEU A 8 22.06 21.63 24.97
CA LEU A 8 22.27 21.29 23.56
C LEU A 8 21.88 19.83 23.24
N ILE A 9 22.21 18.89 24.13
CA ILE A 9 21.85 17.47 23.96
C ILE A 9 20.33 17.28 24.02
N VAL A 10 19.64 17.93 24.97
CA VAL A 10 18.18 17.84 25.10
C VAL A 10 17.49 18.40 23.84
N LEU A 11 17.96 19.54 23.33
CA LEU A 11 17.42 20.12 22.09
C LEU A 11 17.62 19.19 20.88
N LEU A 12 18.77 18.52 20.78
CA LEU A 12 19.05 17.55 19.71
C LEU A 12 18.11 16.34 19.76
N VAL A 13 17.82 15.80 20.94
CA VAL A 13 16.92 14.65 21.09
C VAL A 13 15.49 15.02 20.71
N LEU A 14 15.04 16.24 21.05
CA LEU A 14 13.69 16.71 20.73
C LEU A 14 13.47 16.93 19.22
N THR A 15 14.50 17.34 18.47
CA THR A 15 14.37 17.57 17.02
C THR A 15 14.36 16.29 16.20
N ILE A 16 15.02 15.22 16.67
CA ILE A 16 15.05 13.91 15.97
C ILE A 16 13.67 13.24 16.00
N GLY A 17 12.87 13.48 17.05
CA GLY A 17 11.52 12.91 17.18
C GLY A 17 10.48 13.52 16.24
N ILE A 18 10.64 14.79 15.86
CA ILE A 18 9.64 15.54 15.07
C ILE A 18 9.83 15.32 13.56
N GLY A 19 11.00 14.82 13.12
CA GLY A 19 11.28 14.55 11.70
C GLY A 19 10.82 13.18 11.18
N ASN A 20 10.32 12.30 12.04
CA ASN A 20 10.04 10.91 11.68
C ASN A 20 8.56 10.56 11.50
N GLU A 21 7.67 11.54 11.66
CA GLU A 21 6.31 11.47 11.14
C GLU A 21 6.33 11.67 9.61
N ARG A 22 6.88 10.67 8.90
CA ARG A 22 6.64 10.61 7.45
C ARG A 22 5.12 10.58 7.28
N PRO A 23 4.51 11.55 6.57
CA PRO A 23 3.10 11.44 6.25
C PRO A 23 2.95 10.11 5.53
N VAL A 24 2.19 9.21 6.15
CA VAL A 24 1.85 7.93 5.54
C VAL A 24 1.20 8.31 4.22
N LYS A 25 1.90 8.07 3.12
CA LYS A 25 1.40 8.34 1.79
C LYS A 25 0.28 7.33 1.58
N LEU A 26 -0.92 7.71 2.01
CA LEU A 26 -2.16 7.03 1.68
C LEU A 26 -2.32 7.21 0.18
N THR A 27 -1.65 6.34 -0.56
CA THR A 27 -1.99 6.12 -1.95
C THR A 27 -3.31 5.39 -1.85
N GLU A 28 -4.40 6.12 -1.93
CA GLU A 28 -5.73 5.54 -2.08
C GLU A 28 -5.66 4.69 -3.35
N ALA A 29 -5.45 3.39 -3.18
CA ALA A 29 -5.48 2.43 -4.26
C ALA A 29 -6.93 2.35 -4.72
N LYS A 30 -7.29 3.19 -5.69
CA LYS A 30 -8.60 3.16 -6.33
C LYS A 30 -8.77 1.74 -6.89
N SER A 31 -9.62 0.96 -6.22
CA SER A 31 -9.87 -0.43 -6.59
C SER A 31 -10.87 -0.44 -7.74
N CYS A 32 -10.38 -0.73 -8.95
CA CYS A 32 -11.24 -0.98 -10.11
C CYS A 32 -11.56 -2.48 -10.17
N GLN A 33 -12.84 -2.82 -10.28
CA GLN A 33 -13.30 -4.20 -10.48
C GLN A 33 -13.80 -4.35 -11.91
N GLU A 34 -13.21 -5.26 -12.68
CA GLU A 34 -13.66 -5.61 -14.02
C GLU A 34 -13.88 -7.12 -14.12
N ALA A 35 -15.01 -7.53 -14.71
CA ALA A 35 -15.30 -8.94 -14.98
C ALA A 35 -14.77 -9.30 -16.38
N TYR A 36 -13.73 -10.12 -16.43
CA TYR A 36 -13.06 -10.47 -17.69
C TYR A 36 -13.66 -11.71 -18.38
N TYR A 37 -14.16 -12.67 -17.60
CA TYR A 37 -14.73 -13.91 -18.12
C TYR A 37 -16.20 -14.07 -17.76
N SER A 38 -17.07 -14.07 -18.76
CA SER A 38 -18.49 -14.38 -18.61
C SER A 38 -18.70 -15.90 -18.58
N GLY A 39 -18.57 -16.51 -17.40
CA GLY A 39 -19.09 -17.87 -17.16
C GLY A 39 -18.08 -18.98 -16.89
N SER A 40 -16.77 -18.72 -16.89
CA SER A 40 -15.77 -19.70 -16.42
C SER A 40 -14.57 -19.00 -15.82
N CYS A 41 -14.26 -19.31 -14.57
CA CYS A 41 -12.99 -18.95 -13.97
C CYS A 41 -11.85 -19.52 -14.81
N ALA A 42 -11.11 -18.68 -15.53
CA ALA A 42 -9.86 -19.12 -16.12
C ALA A 42 -8.85 -19.35 -15.00
N ARG A 43 -8.13 -20.48 -15.07
CA ARG A 43 -7.10 -20.90 -14.11
C ARG A 43 -5.99 -19.85 -13.92
N TYR A 44 -5.94 -18.84 -14.78
CA TYR A 44 -4.92 -17.80 -14.87
C TYR A 44 -5.46 -16.38 -14.58
N CYS A 45 -6.64 -16.24 -13.97
CA CYS A 45 -7.28 -14.93 -13.73
C CYS A 45 -6.37 -13.87 -13.08
N ASP A 46 -5.56 -14.24 -12.08
CA ASP A 46 -4.59 -13.33 -11.45
C ASP A 46 -3.46 -12.91 -12.42
N GLY A 47 -2.94 -13.86 -13.20
CA GLY A 47 -1.90 -13.61 -14.20
C GLY A 47 -2.40 -12.71 -15.33
N ASP A 48 -3.61 -12.94 -15.82
CA ASP A 48 -4.24 -12.13 -16.87
C ASP A 48 -4.50 -10.71 -16.37
N CYS A 49 -4.98 -10.56 -15.13
CA CYS A 49 -5.19 -9.25 -14.50
C CYS A 49 -3.87 -8.46 -14.39
N LYS A 50 -2.80 -9.12 -13.92
CA LYS A 50 -1.47 -8.50 -13.82
C LYS A 50 -0.88 -8.18 -15.19
N SER A 51 -1.12 -9.01 -16.20
CA SER A 51 -0.65 -8.78 -17.57
C SER A 51 -1.31 -7.56 -18.21
N GLN A 52 -2.58 -7.28 -17.92
CA GLN A 52 -3.28 -6.12 -18.49
C GLN A 52 -3.08 -4.84 -17.69
N PHE A 53 -3.25 -4.89 -16.36
CA PHE A 53 -3.31 -3.71 -15.51
C PHE A 53 -1.99 -3.44 -14.76
N GLY A 54 -1.01 -4.30 -14.93
CA GLY A 54 0.30 -4.22 -14.29
C GLY A 54 0.40 -4.99 -12.98
N SER A 55 1.61 -5.01 -12.42
CA SER A 55 1.96 -5.85 -11.25
C SER A 55 1.19 -5.53 -9.97
N GLY A 56 0.54 -4.36 -9.89
CA GLY A 56 -0.31 -3.96 -8.77
C GLY A 56 -1.74 -4.47 -8.84
N ALA A 57 -2.15 -5.09 -9.95
CA ALA A 57 -3.47 -5.69 -10.10
C ALA A 57 -3.51 -7.11 -9.52
N SER A 58 -4.72 -7.53 -9.16
CA SER A 58 -5.00 -8.88 -8.66
C SER A 58 -6.34 -9.33 -9.22
N GLY A 59 -6.37 -10.57 -9.69
CA GLY A 59 -7.57 -11.19 -10.24
C GLY A 59 -8.01 -12.34 -9.34
N GLN A 60 -9.28 -12.37 -8.98
CA GLN A 60 -9.88 -13.50 -8.27
C GLN A 60 -11.07 -14.00 -9.05
N CYS A 61 -11.17 -15.32 -9.14
CA CYS A 61 -12.38 -15.93 -9.63
C CYS A 61 -13.42 -16.00 -8.54
N ASP A 62 -14.57 -15.40 -8.81
CA ASP A 62 -15.74 -15.63 -7.99
C ASP A 62 -16.39 -16.95 -8.43
N ASN A 63 -16.13 -18.01 -7.66
CA ASN A 63 -16.78 -19.31 -7.84
C ASN A 63 -18.15 -19.37 -7.14
N ALA A 64 -18.64 -18.25 -6.58
CA ALA A 64 -20.02 -18.18 -6.14
C ALA A 64 -20.91 -18.33 -7.37
N ARG A 65 -21.43 -19.54 -7.52
CA ARG A 65 -22.61 -19.81 -8.33
C ARG A 65 -23.72 -18.87 -7.86
N SER A 66 -23.87 -17.73 -8.51
CA SER A 66 -25.12 -16.99 -8.50
C SER A 66 -26.15 -17.90 -9.17
N VAL A 67 -27.00 -18.51 -8.33
CA VAL A 67 -28.26 -19.13 -8.73
C VAL A 67 -29.11 -18.10 -9.47
#